data_AF-A0A653M285-F1
#
_entry.id   AF-A0A653M285-F1
#
_cell.length_a   1.000
_cell.length_b   1.000
_cell.length_c   1.000
_cell.angle_alpha   90.00
_cell.angle_beta   90.00
_cell.angle_gamma   90.00
#
_symmetry.space_group_name_H-M   'P 1'
#
loop_
_entity.id
_entity.type
_entity.pdbx_description
1 polymer ?
#
loop_
_entity_poly.entity_id
_entity_poly.type
_entity_poly.pdbx_seq_one_letter_code
_entity_poly.pdbx_strand_id
1 'polypeptide(L)'
;MKSFDITVDAQGHVVVSHAEPIGEHCKSRARLLSSLVGMIAAPGAFEHFSAFPEPMRRDMLSLMHSLAEESLPLITALEQHTAQSFYDKGVQAATEQRRQELLANAPHEPINYTQR
;
A
#
# COMPACT_ATOMS: atom_id res chain seq x y z
N MET A 1 -10.24 -19.55 2.34
CA MET A 1 -8.90 -20.10 2.66
C MET A 1 -7.88 -19.04 2.24
N LYS A 2 -6.95 -18.63 3.12
CA LYS A 2 -5.89 -17.68 2.74
C LYS A 2 -4.94 -18.39 1.77
N SER A 3 -4.67 -17.78 0.61
CA SER A 3 -3.73 -18.38 -0.36
C SER A 3 -2.31 -18.21 0.15
N PHE A 4 -1.61 -19.32 0.30
CA PHE A 4 -0.18 -19.35 0.60
C PHE A 4 0.57 -19.56 -0.71
N ASP A 5 1.55 -18.72 -0.97
CA ASP A 5 2.55 -18.92 -2.01
C ASP A 5 3.82 -19.46 -1.37
N ILE A 6 4.30 -20.60 -1.88
CA ILE A 6 5.54 -21.20 -1.41
C ILE A 6 6.58 -20.94 -2.49
N THR A 7 7.58 -20.11 -2.17
CA THR A 7 8.70 -19.77 -3.05
C THR A 7 10.02 -20.26 -2.45
N VAL A 8 11.08 -20.26 -3.26
CA VAL A 8 12.45 -20.55 -2.80
C VAL A 8 13.27 -19.28 -2.98
N ASP A 9 13.94 -18.82 -1.93
CA ASP A 9 14.79 -17.63 -1.99
C ASP A 9 16.09 -17.87 -2.78
N ALA A 10 16.89 -16.81 -2.97
CA ALA A 10 18.16 -16.88 -3.69
C ALA A 10 19.23 -17.74 -2.98
N GLN A 11 19.00 -18.10 -1.72
CA GLN A 11 19.87 -18.90 -0.86
C GLN A 11 19.40 -20.37 -0.79
N GLY A 12 18.26 -20.71 -1.42
CA GLY A 12 17.71 -22.05 -1.44
C GLY A 12 16.78 -22.37 -0.25
N HIS A 13 16.38 -21.39 0.55
CA HIS A 13 15.41 -21.58 1.63
C HIS A 13 13.98 -21.47 1.11
N VAL A 14 13.10 -22.30 1.68
CA VAL A 14 11.67 -22.24 1.41
C VAL A 14 11.06 -21.05 2.14
N VAL A 15 10.48 -20.12 1.39
CA VAL A 15 9.76 -18.96 1.90
C VAL A 15 8.27 -19.16 1.68
N VAL A 16 7.51 -19.15 2.77
CA VAL A 16 6.04 -19.20 2.70
C VAL A 16 5.52 -17.77 2.83
N SER A 17 4.91 -17.30 1.75
CA SER A 17 4.32 -15.97 1.63
C SER A 17 2.80 -16.09 1.73
N HIS A 18 2.12 -15.20 2.43
CA HIS A 18 0.67 -15.07 2.33
C HIS A 18 0.31 -13.77 1.62
N ALA A 19 -0.66 -13.84 0.72
CA ALA A 19 -1.23 -12.65 0.13
C ALA A 19 -2.09 -11.94 1.18
N GLU A 20 -1.60 -10.82 1.71
CA GLU A 20 -2.36 -9.93 2.58
C GLU A 20 -2.71 -8.64 1.84
N PRO A 21 -3.98 -8.19 1.89
CA PRO A 21 -4.33 -6.87 1.39
C PRO A 21 -3.48 -5.81 2.07
N ILE A 22 -2.78 -4.99 1.28
CA ILE A 22 -1.84 -3.98 1.80
C ILE A 22 -2.48 -3.05 2.83
N GLY A 23 -3.78 -2.73 2.67
CA GLY A 23 -4.54 -1.93 3.62
C GLY A 23 -4.70 -2.59 4.99
N GLU A 24 -4.92 -3.90 5.05
CA GLU A 24 -5.02 -4.63 6.32
C GLU A 24 -3.65 -4.78 6.99
N HIS A 25 -2.61 -5.03 6.19
CA HIS A 25 -1.23 -5.05 6.66
C HIS A 25 -0.81 -3.72 7.30
N CYS A 26 -1.06 -2.60 6.61
CA CYS A 26 -0.78 -1.25 7.13
C CYS A 26 -1.56 -0.96 8.42
N LYS A 27 -2.86 -1.28 8.47
CA LYS A 27 -3.69 -1.09 9.68
C LYS A 27 -3.16 -1.89 10.86
N SER A 28 -2.79 -3.15 10.63
CA SER A 28 -2.24 -4.03 11.67
C SER A 28 -0.95 -3.46 12.27
N ARG A 29 -0.01 -3.04 11.41
CA ARG A 29 1.27 -2.46 11.85
C ARG A 29 1.08 -1.12 12.56
N ALA A 30 0.19 -0.26 12.07
CA ALA A 30 -0.14 1.00 12.73
C ALA A 30 -0.72 0.80 14.14
N ARG A 31 -1.60 -0.19 14.33
CA ARG A 31 -2.12 -0.54 15.66
C ARG A 31 -1.00 -1.02 16.58
N LEU A 32 -0.13 -1.92 16.10
CA LEU A 32 0.99 -2.43 16.90
C LEU A 32 1.94 -1.32 17.33
N LEU A 33 2.34 -0.43 16.41
CA LEU A 33 3.18 0.71 16.73
C LEU A 33 2.48 1.65 17.74
N SER A 34 1.20 1.93 17.55
CA SER A 34 0.42 2.77 18.48
C SER A 34 0.33 2.14 19.88
N SER A 35 0.17 0.82 19.99
CA SER A 35 0.18 0.11 21.26
C SER A 35 1.56 0.16 21.94
N LEU A 36 2.64 -0.04 21.19
CA LEU A 36 4.01 0.04 21.72
C LEU A 36 4.34 1.46 22.21
N VAL A 37 4.00 2.48 21.43
CA VAL A 37 4.15 3.88 21.83
C VAL A 37 3.29 4.19 23.06
N GLY A 38 2.04 3.69 23.11
CA GLY A 38 1.16 3.88 24.27
C GLY A 38 1.74 3.32 25.57
N MET A 39 2.49 2.22 25.51
CA MET A 39 3.17 1.64 26.68
C MET A 39 4.35 2.48 27.20
N ILE A 40 4.86 3.43 26.41
CA ILE A 40 6.03 4.23 26.76
C ILE A 40 5.67 5.71 26.98
N ALA A 41 4.69 6.22 26.23
CA ALA A 41 4.36 7.64 26.16
C ALA A 41 3.13 8.04 26.99
N ALA A 42 2.36 7.09 27.54
CA ALA A 42 1.24 7.45 28.42
C ALA A 42 1.74 8.03 29.76
N PRO A 43 0.97 8.90 30.44
CA PRO A 43 1.36 9.43 31.73
C PRO A 43 1.62 8.31 32.74
N GLY A 44 2.79 8.32 33.39
CA GLY A 44 3.20 7.25 34.31
C GLY A 44 3.70 5.97 33.62
N ALA A 45 3.67 5.90 32.29
CA ALA A 45 4.01 4.69 31.54
C ALA A 45 5.51 4.46 31.45
N PHE A 46 6.34 5.50 31.54
CA PHE A 46 7.79 5.35 31.61
C PHE A 46 8.23 4.63 32.90
N GLU A 47 7.55 4.90 34.01
CA GLU A 47 7.75 4.22 35.29
C GLU A 47 7.35 2.75 35.20
N HIS A 48 6.26 2.43 34.51
CA HIS A 48 5.85 1.04 34.25
C HIS A 48 6.79 0.34 33.26
N PHE A 49 7.21 1.04 32.21
CA PHE A 49 8.17 0.53 31.24
C PHE A 49 9.50 0.23 31.91
N SER A 50 9.98 1.14 32.76
CA SER A 50 11.24 0.96 33.49
C SER A 50 11.19 -0.17 34.51
N ALA A 51 10.00 -0.58 34.97
CA ALA A 51 9.81 -1.74 35.85
C ALA A 51 9.91 -3.09 35.13
N PHE A 52 9.86 -3.14 33.79
CA PHE A 52 10.11 -4.37 33.06
C PHE A 52 11.59 -4.79 33.12
N PRO A 53 11.88 -6.11 33.07
CA PRO A 53 13.24 -6.60 32.93
C PRO A 53 13.94 -6.02 31.69
N GLU A 54 15.23 -5.72 31.81
CA GLU A 54 16.02 -5.12 30.73
C GLU A 54 15.90 -5.84 29.37
N PRO A 55 15.91 -7.18 29.28
CA PRO A 55 15.75 -7.86 28.00
C PRO A 55 14.42 -7.50 27.32
N MET A 56 13.32 -7.43 28.09
CA MET A 56 12.00 -7.12 27.58
C MET A 56 11.92 -5.67 27.09
N ARG A 57 12.51 -4.72 27.83
CA ARG A 57 12.59 -3.31 27.41
C ARG A 57 13.33 -3.17 26.08
N ARG A 58 14.48 -3.85 25.96
CA ARG A 58 15.26 -3.88 24.73
C ARG A 58 14.46 -4.46 23.58
N ASP A 59 13.80 -5.60 23.77
CA ASP A 59 13.03 -6.26 22.72
C ASP A 59 11.85 -5.39 22.25
N MET A 60 11.17 -4.69 23.16
CA MET A 60 10.11 -3.72 22.82
C MET A 60 10.64 -2.55 21.98
N LEU A 61 11.78 -1.96 22.38
CA LEU A 61 12.41 -0.87 21.64
C LEU A 61 12.93 -1.32 20.27
N SER A 62 13.53 -2.52 20.19
CA SER A 62 13.95 -3.14 18.94
C SER A 62 12.76 -3.37 18.01
N LEU A 63 11.64 -3.88 18.55
CA LEU A 63 10.42 -4.07 17.76
C LEU A 63 9.87 -2.73 17.22
N MET A 64 9.84 -1.68 18.05
CA MET A 64 9.44 -0.35 17.57
C MET A 64 10.36 0.17 16.47
N HIS A 65 11.67 -0.01 16.62
CA HIS A 65 12.66 0.39 15.62
C HIS A 65 12.44 -0.34 14.30
N SER A 66 12.35 -1.66 14.32
CA SER A 66 12.10 -2.46 13.11
C SER A 66 10.77 -2.09 12.45
N LEU A 67 9.71 -1.84 13.23
CA LEU A 67 8.43 -1.41 12.69
C LEU A 67 8.54 -0.06 11.95
N ALA A 68 9.27 0.89 12.54
CA ALA A 68 9.52 2.20 11.96
C ALA A 68 10.37 2.10 10.68
N GLU A 69 11.48 1.34 10.71
CA GLU A 69 12.35 1.16 9.54
C GLU A 69 11.62 0.54 8.36
N GLU A 70 10.85 -0.52 8.59
CA GLU A 70 10.06 -1.18 7.55
C GLU A 70 8.90 -0.32 7.04
N SER A 71 8.45 0.68 7.82
CA SER A 71 7.34 1.55 7.41
C SER A 71 7.75 2.59 6.36
N LEU A 72 9.01 3.04 6.35
CA LEU A 72 9.48 4.06 5.41
C LEU A 72 9.44 3.59 3.94
N PRO A 73 10.04 2.44 3.56
CA PRO A 73 9.96 1.93 2.19
C PRO A 73 8.52 1.69 1.75
N LEU A 74 7.67 1.22 2.67
CA LEU A 74 6.26 0.96 2.40
C LEU A 74 5.49 2.26 2.08
N ILE A 75 5.71 3.32 2.85
CA ILE A 75 5.12 4.64 2.58
C ILE A 75 5.58 5.16 1.22
N THR A 76 6.89 5.12 0.95
CA THR A 76 7.45 5.56 -0.34
C THR A 76 6.86 4.78 -1.52
N ALA A 77 6.75 3.46 -1.41
CA ALA A 77 6.15 2.63 -2.46
C ALA A 77 4.67 2.97 -2.70
N LEU A 78 3.90 3.21 -1.62
CA LEU A 78 2.50 3.61 -1.71
C LEU A 78 2.33 4.99 -2.33
N GLU A 79 3.19 5.95 -1.99
CA GLU A 79 3.19 7.30 -2.58
C GLU A 79 3.51 7.25 -4.08
N GLN A 80 4.55 6.51 -4.46
CA GLN A 80 4.93 6.32 -5.87
C GLN A 80 3.80 5.66 -6.67
N HIS A 81 3.21 4.58 -6.15
CA HIS A 81 2.10 3.90 -6.80
C HIS A 81 0.87 4.81 -6.95
N THR A 82 0.59 5.62 -5.92
CA THR A 82 -0.54 6.57 -5.94
C THR A 82 -0.32 7.66 -6.99
N ALA A 83 0.88 8.26 -7.03
CA ALA A 83 1.26 9.26 -8.03
C ALA A 83 1.14 8.70 -9.46
N GLN A 84 1.65 7.48 -9.69
CA GLN A 84 1.54 6.80 -10.98
C GLN A 84 0.08 6.53 -11.35
N SER A 85 -0.73 6.05 -10.41
CA SER A 85 -2.15 5.77 -10.66
C SER A 85 -2.93 7.01 -11.07
N PHE A 86 -2.64 8.17 -10.47
CA PHE A 86 -3.28 9.43 -10.87
C PHE A 86 -2.82 9.90 -12.25
N TYR A 87 -1.54 9.74 -12.58
CA TYR A 87 -1.02 10.01 -13.91
C TYR A 87 -1.73 9.14 -14.96
N ASP A 88 -1.79 7.83 -14.74
CA ASP A 88 -2.41 6.88 -15.67
C ASP A 88 -3.89 7.17 -15.88
N LYS A 89 -4.62 7.51 -14.80
CA LYS A 89 -6.03 7.95 -14.90
C LYS A 89 -6.17 9.23 -15.71
N GLY A 90 -5.26 10.19 -15.56
CA GLY A 90 -5.24 11.41 -16.35
C GLY A 90 -5.00 11.15 -17.83
N VAL A 91 -4.05 10.25 -18.15
CA VAL A 91 -3.79 9.81 -19.53
C VAL A 91 -5.01 9.13 -20.12
N GLN A 92 -5.64 8.20 -19.38
CA GLN A 92 -6.86 7.53 -19.83
C GLN A 92 -8.00 8.52 -20.09
N ALA A 93 -8.25 9.45 -19.17
CA ALA A 93 -9.27 10.49 -19.34
C ALA A 93 -9.01 11.37 -20.57
N ALA A 94 -7.76 11.79 -20.80
CA ALA A 94 -7.39 12.58 -21.97
C ALA A 94 -7.56 11.78 -23.28
N THR A 95 -7.19 10.50 -23.29
CA THR A 95 -7.40 9.63 -24.46
C THR A 95 -8.88 9.39 -24.75
N GLU A 96 -9.69 9.22 -23.71
CA GLU A 96 -11.13 9.03 -23.85
C GLU A 96 -11.81 10.31 -24.35
N GLN A 97 -11.43 11.47 -23.84
CA GLN A 97 -11.94 12.76 -24.32
C GLN A 97 -11.60 12.96 -25.82
N ARG A 98 -10.35 12.72 -26.22
CA ARG A 98 -9.97 12.80 -27.65
C ARG A 98 -10.76 11.82 -28.50
N ARG A 99 -11.01 10.60 -28.00
CA ARG A 99 -11.82 9.60 -28.70
C ARG A 99 -13.26 10.09 -28.87
N GLN A 100 -13.85 10.70 -27.84
CA GLN A 100 -15.20 11.27 -27.91
C GLN A 100 -15.26 12.45 -28.87
N GLU A 101 -14.27 13.34 -28.89
CA GLU A 101 -14.18 14.45 -29.84
C GLU A 101 -14.07 13.97 -31.29
N LEU A 102 -13.31 12.90 -31.55
CA LEU A 102 -13.19 12.29 -32.88
C LEU A 102 -14.51 11.61 -33.32
N LEU A 103 -15.23 10.99 -32.39
CA LEU A 103 -16.55 10.40 -32.68
C LEU A 103 -17.63 11.46 -32.88
N ALA A 104 -17.57 12.58 -32.14
CA ALA A 104 -18.50 13.69 -32.25
C ALA A 104 -18.29 14.52 -33.53
N ASN A 105 -17.04 14.61 -34.00
CA ASN A 105 -16.68 15.28 -35.25
C ASN A 105 -16.57 14.32 -36.45
N ALA A 106 -17.03 13.08 -36.32
CA ALA A 106 -17.08 12.14 -37.43
C ALA A 106 -18.01 12.71 -38.52
N PRO A 107 -17.57 12.79 -39.79
CA PRO A 107 -18.39 13.33 -40.85
C PRO A 107 -19.64 12.45 -41.02
N HIS A 108 -20.82 13.04 -40.79
CA HIS A 108 -22.07 12.50 -41.28
C HIS A 108 -22.00 12.49 -42.80
N GLU A 109 -21.67 11.35 -43.40
CA GLU A 109 -21.95 11.16 -44.83
C GLU A 109 -23.46 11.30 -45.02
N PRO A 110 -23.92 12.26 -45.85
CA PRO A 110 -25.33 12.33 -46.19
C PRO A 110 -25.67 11.07 -46.97
N ILE A 111 -26.52 10.22 -46.39
CA ILE A 111 -27.09 9.05 -47.07
C ILE A 111 -27.91 9.58 -48.24
N ASN A 112 -27.30 9.64 -49.43
CA ASN A 112 -28.01 9.90 -50.67
C ASN A 112 -28.82 8.66 -51.00
N TYR A 113 -30.09 8.67 -50.60
CA TYR A 113 -31.11 7.78 -51.14
C TYR A 113 -31.39 8.19 -52.59
N THR A 114 -30.56 7.76 -53.53
CA THR A 114 -30.95 7.75 -54.93
C THR A 114 -31.98 6.65 -55.14
N GLN A 115 -33.26 7.08 -55.19
CA GLN A 115 -34.37 6.29 -55.70
C GLN A 115 -34.03 5.73 -57.09
N ARG A 116 -34.16 4.41 -57.27
CA ARG A 116 -34.59 3.76 -58.50
C ARG A 116 -35.28 2.44 -58.18
#